data_AF-A0AAW0G6D3-F1
#
_entry.id   AF-A0AAW0G6D3-F1
#
_cell.length_a   1.000
_cell.length_b   1.000
_cell.length_c   1.000
_cell.angle_alpha   90.00
_cell.angle_beta   90.00
_cell.angle_gamma   90.00
#
_symmetry.space_group_name_H-M   'P 1'
#
loop_
_entity.id
_entity.type
_entity.pdbx_description
1 polymer ?
#
loop_
_entity_poly.entity_id
_entity_poly.type
_entity_poly.pdbx_seq_one_letter_code
_entity_poly.pdbx_strand_id
1 'polypeptide(L)'
;MSPSELQSILVGLADCSDESTREDRQLATEYLLSTYTPHDSQNLIRLFEHAGFYRILRNWHRREHQWVSLLQTYVQDPDLPPSELFPSVEDVIQITSRSNRGILPLEFLAAVEESIPALLQFSISRTALLIDKRIPDLHDQVMEVLAEHPAHDRLLYLQSLLGSPQKLEEEFGDIPRKDGPSTHLPAEHMQDYISLLCEHDQPSVIRELKYLPADRLNWAQVEQTCENNQAYDAVIWSLNHRDEPSAALSKAEEYLQRITNTFSRQISAFQADADSLGRALSTMDNIGTNAVAVCVERSQGNSTYQSQAEDLWFKVLHSQIHSLHVMSLTSTAQTAPEDREEAEIQRGRALEALRAFVQNTFNSLLSVNSSKVVSFPRLFKRLIDSATSDPVSQGAVYNEFRTILSGMLDSYRSDGDLLAITKHMVDCDVYDAVASLTVERVRGWAPSRGICLGCREKLHDDRQVGVTNSTSHSLRIVVSRTGAIYHDRCLPPDFYAIPSVIVH
;
A
#
# COMPACT_ATOMS: atom_id res chain seq x y z
N MET A 1 -39.82 15.79 -49.63
CA MET A 1 -38.95 16.99 -49.54
C MET A 1 -38.04 16.98 -50.74
N SER A 2 -37.83 18.13 -51.38
CA SER A 2 -36.88 18.24 -52.48
C SER A 2 -35.43 18.14 -51.95
N PRO A 3 -34.47 17.60 -52.73
CA PRO A 3 -33.06 17.53 -52.30
C PRO A 3 -32.46 18.89 -51.88
N SER A 4 -32.93 19.99 -52.48
CA SER A 4 -32.56 21.36 -52.12
C SER A 4 -33.13 21.82 -50.77
N GLU A 5 -34.35 21.42 -50.42
CA GLU A 5 -34.92 21.68 -49.08
C GLU A 5 -34.14 20.94 -48.00
N LEU A 6 -33.79 19.67 -48.24
CA LEU A 6 -33.00 18.86 -47.32
C LEU A 6 -31.61 19.45 -47.11
N GLN A 7 -30.96 19.94 -48.17
CA GLN A 7 -29.68 20.63 -48.07
C GLN A 7 -29.79 21.93 -47.26
N SER A 8 -30.83 22.74 -47.48
CA SER A 8 -31.05 23.98 -46.73
C SER A 8 -31.30 23.72 -45.24
N ILE A 9 -32.01 22.64 -44.90
CA ILE A 9 -32.25 22.23 -43.51
C ILE A 9 -30.93 21.81 -42.85
N LEU A 10 -30.09 21.02 -43.54
CA LEU A 10 -28.79 20.60 -43.02
C LEU A 10 -27.87 21.78 -42.71
N VAL A 11 -27.79 22.77 -43.61
CA VAL A 11 -26.99 23.98 -43.40
C VAL A 11 -27.55 24.80 -42.24
N GLY A 12 -28.87 24.98 -42.16
CA GLY A 12 -29.50 25.70 -41.05
C GLY A 12 -29.33 25.05 -39.68
N LEU A 13 -29.21 23.72 -39.61
CA LEU A 13 -28.92 23.00 -38.37
C LEU A 13 -27.46 23.19 -37.91
N ALA A 14 -26.52 23.35 -38.86
CA ALA A 14 -25.10 23.54 -38.57
C ALA A 14 -24.72 25.01 -38.29
N ASP A 15 -25.37 25.99 -38.94
CA ASP A 15 -25.07 27.42 -38.78
C ASP A 15 -25.58 28.03 -37.46
N CYS A 16 -26.34 27.27 -36.66
CA CYS A 16 -26.92 27.78 -35.43
C CYS A 16 -25.91 27.76 -34.27
N SER A 17 -25.68 28.89 -33.62
CA SER A 17 -24.65 29.06 -32.58
C SER A 17 -25.09 28.65 -31.17
N ASP A 18 -26.31 28.16 -30.98
CA ASP A 18 -26.83 27.80 -29.65
C ASP A 18 -26.34 26.42 -29.20
N GLU A 19 -25.43 26.39 -28.24
CA GLU A 19 -24.82 25.18 -27.68
C GLU A 19 -25.83 24.27 -26.97
N SER A 20 -26.89 24.83 -26.37
CA SER A 20 -27.89 24.06 -25.62
C SER A 20 -28.71 23.09 -26.49
N THR A 21 -28.78 23.39 -27.79
CA THR A 21 -29.51 22.59 -28.78
C THR A 21 -28.60 21.71 -29.62
N ARG A 22 -27.28 21.74 -29.38
CA ARG A 22 -26.27 21.10 -30.23
C ARG A 22 -26.51 19.59 -30.39
N GLU A 23 -26.78 18.87 -29.30
CA GLU A 23 -27.04 17.42 -29.32
C GLU A 23 -28.28 17.06 -30.15
N ASP A 24 -29.39 17.78 -29.95
CA ASP A 24 -30.63 17.56 -30.69
C ASP A 24 -30.46 17.84 -32.18
N ARG A 25 -29.70 18.90 -32.52
CA ARG A 25 -29.38 19.24 -33.92
C ARG A 25 -28.46 18.21 -34.55
N GLN A 26 -27.46 17.72 -33.82
CA GLN A 26 -26.57 16.67 -34.29
C GLN A 26 -27.35 15.39 -34.55
N LEU A 27 -28.27 14.99 -33.65
CA LEU A 27 -29.14 13.83 -33.83
C LEU A 27 -30.06 13.98 -35.05
N ALA A 28 -30.71 15.14 -35.20
CA ALA A 28 -31.55 15.44 -36.36
C ALA A 28 -30.76 15.38 -37.68
N THR A 29 -29.53 15.90 -37.68
CA THR A 29 -28.62 15.87 -38.81
C THR A 29 -28.19 14.43 -39.13
N GLU A 30 -27.90 13.60 -38.12
CA GLU A 30 -27.56 12.19 -38.29
C GLU A 30 -28.72 11.40 -38.94
N TYR A 31 -29.96 11.64 -38.50
CA TYR A 31 -31.14 11.05 -39.13
C TYR A 31 -31.31 11.49 -40.59
N LEU A 32 -31.11 12.79 -40.89
CA LEU A 32 -31.19 13.28 -42.26
C LEU A 32 -30.13 12.63 -43.16
N LEU A 33 -28.88 12.51 -42.69
CA LEU A 33 -27.79 11.88 -43.44
C LEU A 33 -27.96 10.37 -43.65
N SER A 34 -28.79 9.70 -42.82
CA SER A 34 -29.16 8.30 -43.06
C SER A 34 -30.08 8.12 -44.29
N THR A 35 -30.83 9.16 -44.66
CA THR A 35 -31.81 9.15 -45.75
C THR A 35 -31.39 9.94 -46.98
N TYR A 36 -30.44 10.86 -46.83
CA TYR A 36 -29.98 11.78 -47.87
C TYR A 36 -28.45 11.86 -47.91
N THR A 37 -27.87 11.64 -49.09
CA THR A 37 -26.44 11.81 -49.35
C THR A 37 -26.20 13.18 -50.00
N PRO A 38 -25.57 14.15 -49.29
CA PRO A 38 -25.33 15.47 -49.84
C PRO A 38 -24.25 15.46 -50.93
N HIS A 39 -24.34 16.43 -51.86
CA HIS A 39 -23.43 16.51 -53.02
C HIS A 39 -22.16 17.34 -52.75
N ASP A 40 -22.15 18.20 -51.73
CA ASP A 40 -21.03 19.08 -51.37
C ASP A 40 -20.46 18.70 -49.99
N SER A 41 -19.71 17.59 -49.97
CA SER A 41 -19.20 17.00 -48.73
C SER A 41 -18.13 17.85 -48.04
N GLN A 42 -17.31 18.59 -48.78
CA GLN A 42 -16.20 19.36 -48.20
C GLN A 42 -16.65 20.60 -47.43
N ASN A 43 -17.62 21.35 -47.97
CA ASN A 43 -18.18 22.51 -47.26
C ASN A 43 -18.99 22.06 -46.03
N LEU A 44 -19.70 20.93 -46.13
CA LEU A 44 -20.43 20.37 -44.99
C LEU A 44 -19.52 19.88 -43.87
N ILE A 45 -18.35 19.29 -44.18
CA ILE A 45 -17.37 18.91 -43.15
C ILE A 45 -16.96 20.13 -42.33
N ARG A 46 -16.61 21.25 -43.00
CA ARG A 46 -16.26 22.48 -42.30
C ARG A 46 -17.40 23.01 -41.46
N LEU A 47 -18.63 23.00 -41.98
CA LEU A 47 -19.81 23.42 -41.22
C LEU A 47 -20.03 22.55 -39.98
N PHE A 48 -19.86 21.23 -40.10
CA PHE A 48 -19.98 20.30 -38.99
C PHE A 48 -18.84 20.42 -37.97
N GLU A 49 -17.62 20.75 -38.39
CA GLU A 49 -16.50 21.10 -37.50
C GLU A 49 -16.83 22.36 -36.69
N HIS A 50 -17.32 23.42 -37.34
CA HIS A 50 -17.71 24.67 -36.65
C HIS A 50 -18.92 24.46 -35.72
N ALA A 51 -19.83 23.55 -36.08
CA ALA A 51 -21.02 23.23 -35.29
C ALA A 51 -20.76 22.23 -34.15
N GLY A 52 -19.54 21.67 -34.03
CA GLY A 52 -19.20 20.66 -33.04
C GLY A 52 -19.89 19.31 -33.25
N PHE A 53 -20.25 18.96 -34.49
CA PHE A 53 -20.95 17.70 -34.79
C PHE A 53 -20.00 16.49 -34.88
N TYR A 54 -19.22 16.25 -33.83
CA TYR A 54 -18.17 15.23 -33.77
C TYR A 54 -18.61 13.78 -34.06
N ARG A 55 -19.80 13.32 -33.65
CA ARG A 55 -20.30 11.96 -33.98
C ARG A 55 -20.45 11.73 -35.48
N ILE A 56 -20.93 12.74 -36.20
CA ILE A 56 -21.11 12.68 -37.65
C ILE A 56 -19.74 12.68 -38.33
N LEU A 57 -18.84 13.57 -37.91
CA LEU A 57 -17.46 13.64 -38.41
C LEU A 57 -16.71 12.32 -38.20
N ARG A 58 -16.82 11.70 -37.02
CA ARG A 58 -16.23 10.39 -36.71
C ARG A 58 -16.71 9.30 -37.67
N ASN A 59 -18.03 9.21 -37.90
CA ASN A 59 -18.60 8.26 -38.83
C ASN A 59 -18.14 8.50 -40.27
N TRP A 60 -18.01 9.76 -40.68
CA TRP A 60 -17.55 10.14 -42.01
C TRP A 60 -16.08 9.78 -42.22
N HIS A 61 -15.16 10.24 -41.37
CA HIS A 61 -13.73 9.97 -41.50
C HIS A 61 -13.43 8.47 -41.41
N ARG A 62 -14.18 7.71 -40.60
CA ARG A 62 -14.07 6.25 -40.55
C ARG A 62 -14.46 5.58 -41.88
N ARG A 63 -15.48 6.07 -42.59
CA ARG A 63 -15.89 5.54 -43.91
C ARG A 63 -14.89 5.88 -45.01
N GLU A 64 -14.34 7.09 -44.98
CA GLU A 64 -13.36 7.58 -45.97
C GLU A 64 -11.91 7.15 -45.66
N HIS A 65 -11.68 6.34 -44.63
CA HIS A 65 -10.35 5.91 -44.17
C HIS A 65 -9.38 7.06 -43.86
N GLN A 66 -9.92 8.22 -43.43
CA GLN A 66 -9.15 9.40 -43.02
C GLN A 66 -8.75 9.29 -41.55
N TRP A 67 -7.77 8.44 -41.25
CA TRP A 67 -7.41 8.10 -39.86
C TRP A 67 -6.84 9.27 -39.04
N VAL A 68 -6.12 10.19 -39.69
CA VAL A 68 -5.56 11.40 -39.04
C VAL A 68 -6.68 12.33 -38.56
N SER A 69 -7.60 12.68 -39.46
CA SER A 69 -8.76 13.51 -39.12
C SER A 69 -9.68 12.81 -38.11
N LEU A 70 -9.83 11.49 -38.22
CA LEU A 70 -10.59 10.71 -37.24
C LEU A 70 -9.98 10.83 -35.84
N LEU A 71 -8.65 10.69 -35.69
CA LEU A 71 -7.95 10.87 -34.42
C LEU A 71 -8.19 12.28 -33.86
N GLN A 72 -8.00 13.31 -34.68
CA GLN A 72 -8.20 14.71 -34.27
C GLN A 72 -9.64 14.95 -33.79
N THR A 73 -10.64 14.40 -34.48
CA THR A 73 -12.05 14.53 -34.06
C THR A 73 -12.37 13.84 -32.76
N TYR A 74 -11.65 12.78 -32.37
CA TYR A 74 -11.81 12.17 -31.04
C TYR A 74 -11.20 13.05 -29.95
N VAL A 75 -10.01 13.61 -30.19
CA VAL A 75 -9.27 14.41 -29.21
C VAL A 75 -9.89 15.79 -28.99
N GLN A 76 -10.54 16.35 -30.02
CA GLN A 76 -11.19 17.67 -29.97
C GLN A 76 -12.63 17.62 -29.42
N ASP A 77 -13.24 16.44 -29.28
CA ASP A 77 -14.62 16.28 -28.80
C ASP A 77 -14.68 16.46 -27.26
N PRO A 78 -15.20 17.59 -26.75
CA PRO A 78 -15.19 17.88 -25.32
C PRO A 78 -16.20 17.04 -24.53
N ASP A 79 -17.19 16.46 -25.21
CA ASP A 79 -18.27 15.68 -24.60
C ASP A 79 -17.92 14.20 -24.46
N LEU A 80 -16.78 13.79 -25.02
CA LEU A 80 -16.36 12.40 -24.99
C LEU A 80 -15.65 12.08 -23.66
N PRO A 81 -16.19 11.18 -22.83
CA PRO A 81 -15.55 10.83 -21.57
C PRO A 81 -14.25 10.05 -21.82
N PRO A 82 -13.25 10.16 -20.92
CA PRO A 82 -12.00 9.39 -21.02
C PRO A 82 -12.22 7.87 -21.12
N SER A 83 -13.32 7.33 -20.59
CA SER A 83 -13.68 5.90 -20.72
C SER A 83 -13.95 5.46 -22.16
N GLU A 84 -14.38 6.37 -23.02
CA GLU A 84 -14.69 6.08 -24.43
C GLU A 84 -13.59 6.60 -25.37
N LEU A 85 -12.95 7.73 -25.02
CA LEU A 85 -11.86 8.33 -25.77
C LEU A 85 -10.69 7.35 -25.97
N PHE A 86 -10.09 6.86 -24.87
CA PHE A 86 -8.88 6.05 -24.94
C PHE A 86 -9.07 4.72 -25.71
N PRO A 87 -10.14 3.93 -25.48
CA PRO A 87 -10.41 2.75 -26.30
C PRO A 87 -10.63 3.08 -27.78
N SER A 88 -11.31 4.20 -28.08
CA SER A 88 -11.55 4.62 -29.46
C SER A 88 -10.25 5.01 -30.17
N VAL A 89 -9.38 5.76 -29.50
CA VAL A 89 -8.06 6.12 -30.03
C VAL A 89 -7.20 4.86 -30.21
N GLU A 90 -7.22 3.95 -29.25
CA GLU A 90 -6.52 2.68 -29.33
C GLU A 90 -6.96 1.84 -30.55
N ASP A 91 -8.28 1.79 -30.80
CA ASP A 91 -8.86 1.11 -31.97
C ASP A 91 -8.38 1.75 -33.28
N VAL A 92 -8.34 3.08 -33.35
CA VAL A 92 -7.86 3.80 -34.55
C VAL A 92 -6.38 3.48 -34.81
N ILE A 93 -5.53 3.50 -33.78
CA ILE A 93 -4.11 3.13 -33.91
C ILE A 93 -3.99 1.67 -34.39
N GLN A 94 -4.78 0.76 -33.82
CA GLN A 94 -4.75 -0.65 -34.17
C GLN A 94 -5.22 -0.93 -35.61
N ILE A 95 -6.29 -0.27 -36.06
CA ILE A 95 -6.79 -0.39 -37.43
C ILE A 95 -5.76 0.18 -38.42
N THR A 96 -5.16 1.32 -38.10
CA THR A 96 -4.14 1.97 -38.94
C THR A 96 -2.88 1.12 -39.05
N SER A 97 -2.41 0.54 -37.94
CA SER A 97 -1.27 -0.38 -37.93
C SER A 97 -1.55 -1.64 -38.77
N ARG A 98 -2.72 -2.28 -38.59
CA ARG A 98 -3.11 -3.47 -39.37
C ARG A 98 -3.19 -3.20 -40.87
N SER A 99 -3.71 -2.03 -41.25
CA SER A 99 -3.84 -1.63 -42.66
C SER A 99 -2.48 -1.42 -43.33
N ASN A 100 -1.44 -1.05 -42.56
CA ASN A 100 -0.11 -0.71 -43.03
C ASN A 100 0.96 -1.77 -42.68
N ARG A 101 0.57 -3.06 -42.67
CA ARG A 101 1.47 -4.20 -42.40
C ARG A 101 2.22 -4.11 -41.05
N GLY A 102 1.61 -3.47 -40.06
CA GLY A 102 2.15 -3.32 -38.72
C GLY A 102 2.96 -2.04 -38.48
N ILE A 103 3.22 -1.22 -39.52
CA ILE A 103 3.99 0.02 -39.40
C ILE A 103 3.03 1.21 -39.47
N LEU A 104 3.11 2.13 -38.52
CA LEU A 104 2.28 3.34 -38.55
C LEU A 104 2.84 4.34 -39.58
N PRO A 105 2.00 4.95 -40.44
CA PRO A 105 2.42 6.01 -41.34
C PRO A 105 2.98 7.21 -40.57
N LEU A 106 4.00 7.88 -41.13
CA LEU A 106 4.66 9.03 -40.49
C LEU A 106 3.68 10.18 -40.20
N GLU A 107 2.77 10.47 -41.14
CA GLU A 107 1.75 11.51 -40.96
C GLU A 107 0.80 11.21 -39.78
N PHE A 108 0.50 9.93 -39.56
CA PHE A 108 -0.34 9.51 -38.43
C PHE A 108 0.44 9.58 -37.11
N LEU A 109 1.73 9.22 -37.11
CA LEU A 109 2.59 9.38 -35.92
C LEU A 109 2.72 10.84 -35.51
N ALA A 110 2.95 11.76 -36.47
CA ALA A 110 2.99 13.19 -36.20
C ALA A 110 1.66 13.70 -35.62
N ALA A 111 0.52 13.22 -36.13
CA ALA A 111 -0.78 13.59 -35.59
C ALA A 111 -1.00 13.06 -34.15
N VAL A 112 -0.47 11.88 -33.82
CA VAL A 112 -0.49 11.36 -32.44
C VAL A 112 0.39 12.23 -31.54
N GLU A 113 1.58 12.59 -31.99
CA GLU A 113 2.52 13.46 -31.28
C GLU A 113 1.90 14.83 -30.96
N GLU A 114 1.29 15.48 -31.95
CA GLU A 114 0.54 16.74 -31.77
C GLU A 114 -0.64 16.61 -30.80
N SER A 115 -1.20 15.40 -30.67
CA SER A 115 -2.33 15.11 -29.78
C SER A 115 -1.92 14.79 -28.34
N ILE A 116 -0.63 14.56 -28.05
CA ILE A 116 -0.13 14.20 -26.71
C ILE A 116 -0.57 15.22 -25.64
N PRO A 117 -0.41 16.55 -25.82
CA PRO A 117 -0.77 17.51 -24.79
C PRO A 117 -2.26 17.45 -24.42
N ALA A 118 -3.13 17.25 -25.41
CA ALA A 118 -4.57 17.12 -25.17
C ALA A 118 -4.89 15.80 -24.44
N LEU A 119 -4.27 14.68 -24.84
CA LEU A 119 -4.46 13.39 -24.18
C LEU A 119 -4.01 13.42 -22.70
N LEU A 120 -2.89 14.10 -22.40
CA LEU A 120 -2.41 14.30 -21.03
C LEU A 120 -3.39 15.11 -20.18
N GLN A 121 -4.07 16.11 -20.76
CA GLN A 121 -5.12 16.88 -20.07
C GLN A 121 -6.33 16.02 -19.70
N PHE A 122 -6.70 15.05 -20.54
CA PHE A 122 -7.80 14.12 -20.24
C PHE A 122 -7.43 13.10 -19.16
N SER A 123 -6.27 12.45 -19.30
CA SER A 123 -5.75 11.51 -18.31
C SER A 123 -4.30 11.16 -18.58
N ILE A 124 -3.43 11.48 -17.62
CA ILE A 124 -2.01 11.13 -17.66
C ILE A 124 -1.82 9.61 -17.62
N SER A 125 -2.49 8.94 -16.68
CA SER A 125 -2.40 7.48 -16.47
C SER A 125 -2.79 6.69 -17.72
N ARG A 126 -3.93 7.04 -18.35
CA ARG A 126 -4.42 6.32 -19.53
C ARG A 126 -3.59 6.62 -20.78
N THR A 127 -3.07 7.84 -20.89
CA THR A 127 -2.12 8.21 -21.95
C THR A 127 -0.86 7.35 -21.86
N ALA A 128 -0.30 7.20 -20.67
CA ALA A 128 0.87 6.34 -20.46
C ALA A 128 0.61 4.89 -20.89
N LEU A 129 -0.51 4.30 -20.45
CA LEU A 129 -0.90 2.93 -20.81
C LEU A 129 -1.13 2.76 -22.32
N LEU A 130 -1.75 3.75 -22.97
CA LEU A 130 -1.98 3.75 -24.41
C LEU A 130 -0.67 3.76 -25.20
N ILE A 131 0.23 4.69 -24.85
CA ILE A 131 1.53 4.86 -25.51
C ILE A 131 2.38 3.61 -25.35
N ASP A 132 2.51 3.11 -24.12
CA ASP A 132 3.32 1.92 -23.86
C ASP A 132 2.82 0.67 -24.62
N LYS A 133 1.50 0.51 -24.75
CA LYS A 133 0.90 -0.65 -25.42
C LYS A 133 0.93 -0.60 -26.94
N ARG A 134 1.10 0.60 -27.53
CA ARG A 134 0.88 0.81 -28.98
C ARG A 134 2.07 1.46 -29.67
N ILE A 135 2.70 2.45 -29.05
CA ILE A 135 3.76 3.28 -29.63
C ILE A 135 4.79 3.67 -28.56
N PRO A 136 5.55 2.70 -28.01
CA PRO A 136 6.49 2.95 -26.92
C PRO A 136 7.60 3.95 -27.26
N ASP A 137 7.92 4.13 -28.54
CA ASP A 137 8.96 5.05 -29.01
C ASP A 137 8.65 6.53 -28.69
N LEU A 138 7.38 6.87 -28.42
CA LEU A 138 6.97 8.25 -28.08
C LEU A 138 7.17 8.58 -26.59
N HIS A 139 7.64 7.66 -25.75
CA HIS A 139 7.85 7.94 -24.32
C HIS A 139 8.80 9.12 -24.09
N ASP A 140 9.86 9.26 -24.88
CA ASP A 140 10.81 10.38 -24.75
C ASP A 140 10.14 11.73 -25.04
N GLN A 141 9.32 11.79 -26.10
CA GLN A 141 8.56 12.99 -26.45
C GLN A 141 7.51 13.34 -25.39
N VAL A 142 6.81 12.35 -24.83
CA VAL A 142 5.87 12.59 -23.73
C VAL A 142 6.61 13.15 -22.51
N MET A 143 7.81 12.65 -22.22
CA MET A 143 8.63 13.16 -21.11
C MET A 143 9.15 14.58 -21.37
N GLU A 144 9.47 14.94 -22.63
CA GLU A 144 9.81 16.32 -23.01
C GLU A 144 8.63 17.26 -22.80
N VAL A 145 7.41 16.88 -23.23
CA VAL A 145 6.19 17.67 -22.98
C VAL A 145 5.95 17.81 -21.47
N LEU A 146 6.08 16.71 -20.72
CA LEU A 146 5.89 16.72 -19.27
C LEU A 146 7.01 17.43 -18.50
N ALA A 147 8.15 17.75 -19.11
CA ALA A 147 9.20 18.53 -18.48
C ALA A 147 8.76 19.96 -18.17
N GLU A 148 7.80 20.50 -18.94
CA GLU A 148 7.19 21.82 -18.72
C GLU A 148 6.07 21.77 -17.65
N HIS A 149 5.60 20.57 -17.31
CA HIS A 149 4.53 20.32 -16.33
C HIS A 149 5.07 20.19 -14.89
N PRO A 150 4.21 20.30 -13.85
CA PRO A 150 4.63 20.04 -12.47
C PRO A 150 5.21 18.63 -12.30
N ALA A 151 6.16 18.50 -11.35
CA ALA A 151 6.84 17.24 -11.06
C ALA A 151 5.87 16.08 -10.72
N HIS A 152 4.70 16.41 -10.16
CA HIS A 152 3.64 15.44 -9.87
C HIS A 152 3.09 14.75 -11.13
N ASP A 153 2.89 15.48 -12.23
CA ASP A 153 2.36 14.92 -13.49
C ASP A 153 3.35 13.91 -14.09
N ARG A 154 4.65 14.24 -14.04
CA ARG A 154 5.74 13.32 -14.40
C ARG A 154 5.76 12.08 -13.52
N LEU A 155 5.60 12.27 -12.22
CA LEU A 155 5.53 11.16 -11.27
C LEU A 155 4.33 10.26 -11.57
N LEU A 156 3.14 10.81 -11.81
CA LEU A 156 1.93 10.05 -12.15
C LEU A 156 2.11 9.24 -13.44
N TYR A 157 2.69 9.86 -14.47
CA TYR A 157 3.00 9.19 -15.73
C TYR A 157 3.92 7.99 -15.50
N LEU A 158 5.05 8.19 -14.81
CA LEU A 158 6.00 7.11 -14.54
C LEU A 158 5.45 6.07 -13.56
N GLN A 159 4.68 6.47 -12.54
CA GLN A 159 3.99 5.54 -11.62
C GLN A 159 3.02 4.62 -12.38
N SER A 160 2.30 5.12 -13.37
CA SER A 160 1.38 4.29 -14.15
C SER A 160 2.09 3.21 -15.00
N LEU A 161 3.37 3.40 -15.31
CA LEU A 161 4.18 2.49 -16.14
C LEU A 161 5.08 1.56 -15.31
N LEU A 162 5.68 2.09 -14.26
CA LEU A 162 6.72 1.44 -13.44
C LEU A 162 6.22 1.06 -12.04
N GLY A 163 5.17 1.72 -11.56
CA GLY A 163 4.65 1.54 -10.22
C GLY A 163 4.03 0.15 -10.01
N SER A 164 4.20 -0.35 -8.79
CA SER A 164 3.48 -1.49 -8.27
C SER A 164 1.98 -1.23 -8.36
N PRO A 165 1.15 -2.25 -8.64
CA PRO A 165 -0.30 -2.09 -8.66
C PRO A 165 -0.76 -1.72 -7.25
N GLN A 166 -0.87 -0.43 -6.99
CA GLN A 166 -1.44 0.08 -5.76
C GLN A 166 -2.91 -0.31 -5.78
N LYS A 167 -3.42 -0.84 -4.66
CA LYS A 167 -4.87 -0.94 -4.42
C LYS A 167 -5.45 0.47 -4.19
N LEU A 168 -5.04 1.45 -4.97
CA LEU A 168 -5.69 2.76 -4.98
C LEU A 168 -7.10 2.52 -5.48
N GLU A 169 -8.02 3.07 -4.70
CA GLU A 169 -9.44 2.86 -4.74
C GLU A 169 -9.99 2.99 -6.16
N GLU A 170 -11.02 2.19 -6.43
CA GLU A 170 -11.76 2.08 -7.68
C GLU A 170 -12.52 3.39 -8.06
N GLU A 171 -12.00 4.57 -7.72
CA GLU A 171 -12.69 5.85 -7.97
C GLU A 171 -12.62 6.27 -9.45
N PHE A 172 -11.63 5.80 -10.23
CA PHE A 172 -11.47 6.17 -11.64
C PHE A 172 -11.34 5.00 -12.63
N GLY A 173 -11.74 3.78 -12.23
CA GLY A 173 -11.80 2.63 -13.15
C GLY A 173 -10.49 2.35 -13.90
N ASP A 174 -9.34 2.73 -13.32
CA ASP A 174 -8.05 2.54 -13.96
C ASP A 174 -7.62 1.08 -13.80
N ILE A 175 -7.43 0.42 -14.95
CA ILE A 175 -7.15 -1.01 -15.04
C ILE A 175 -5.68 -1.21 -14.61
N PRO A 176 -5.40 -1.96 -13.52
CA PRO A 176 -4.02 -2.26 -13.16
C PRO A 176 -3.34 -3.02 -14.32
N ARG A 177 -2.09 -2.65 -14.64
CA ARG A 177 -1.29 -3.37 -15.64
C ARG A 177 -1.19 -4.83 -15.25
N LYS A 178 -1.52 -5.72 -16.20
CA LYS A 178 -1.51 -7.17 -15.98
C LYS A 178 -0.10 -7.78 -16.06
N ASP A 179 0.83 -7.10 -16.73
CA ASP A 179 2.09 -7.69 -17.23
C ASP A 179 3.37 -7.17 -16.54
N GLY A 180 3.29 -6.61 -15.34
CA GLY A 180 4.47 -6.11 -14.62
C GLY A 180 4.89 -4.68 -15.02
N PRO A 181 6.06 -4.19 -14.53
CA PRO A 181 6.59 -2.87 -14.90
C PRO A 181 6.97 -2.83 -16.38
N SER A 182 6.81 -1.66 -17.02
CA SER A 182 7.16 -1.50 -18.44
C SER A 182 8.64 -1.81 -18.71
N THR A 183 8.89 -2.60 -19.77
CA THR A 183 10.24 -2.89 -20.27
C THR A 183 10.70 -1.91 -21.34
N HIS A 184 9.81 -1.06 -21.84
CA HIS A 184 10.05 -0.17 -22.97
C HIS A 184 10.75 1.13 -22.59
N LEU A 185 10.68 1.55 -21.32
CA LEU A 185 11.30 2.78 -20.86
C LEU A 185 12.83 2.67 -20.77
N PRO A 186 13.61 3.67 -21.23
CA PRO A 186 15.05 3.74 -21.04
C PRO A 186 15.44 3.89 -19.56
N ALA A 187 16.73 3.67 -19.27
CA ALA A 187 17.28 3.73 -17.91
C ALA A 187 17.25 5.13 -17.28
N GLU A 188 17.24 6.18 -18.11
CA GLU A 188 17.19 7.58 -17.67
C GLU A 188 15.85 7.89 -16.99
N HIS A 189 14.72 7.57 -17.64
CA HIS A 189 13.39 7.78 -17.07
C HIS A 189 13.13 6.93 -15.81
N MET A 190 13.79 5.78 -15.68
CA MET A 190 13.74 4.98 -14.44
C MET A 190 14.48 5.68 -13.28
N GLN A 191 15.56 6.43 -13.57
CA GLN A 191 16.25 7.21 -12.54
C GLN A 191 15.45 8.44 -12.16
N ASP A 192 14.83 9.11 -13.13
CA ASP A 192 13.92 10.22 -12.89
C ASP A 192 12.70 9.79 -12.07
N TYR A 193 12.20 8.57 -12.30
CA TYR A 193 11.13 8.00 -11.49
C TYR A 193 11.55 7.87 -10.02
N ILE A 194 12.76 7.35 -9.77
CA ILE A 194 13.28 7.16 -8.41
C ILE A 194 13.56 8.51 -7.74
N SER A 195 14.11 9.49 -8.46
CA SER A 195 14.35 10.82 -7.90
C SER A 195 13.02 11.49 -7.50
N LEU A 196 12.02 11.43 -8.37
CA LEU A 196 10.68 11.97 -8.10
C LEU A 196 9.98 11.23 -6.95
N LEU A 197 10.10 9.90 -6.86
CA LEU A 197 9.58 9.11 -5.74
C LEU A 197 10.22 9.53 -4.41
N CYS A 198 11.53 9.71 -4.38
CA CYS A 198 12.22 10.13 -3.16
C CYS A 198 11.80 11.55 -2.71
N GLU A 199 11.48 12.44 -3.65
CA GLU A 199 11.03 13.80 -3.35
C GLU A 199 9.58 13.88 -2.86
N HIS A 200 8.68 13.08 -3.44
CA HIS A 200 7.23 13.22 -3.25
C HIS A 200 6.59 12.11 -2.41
N ASP A 201 7.15 10.90 -2.40
CA ASP A 201 6.58 9.73 -1.71
C ASP A 201 7.68 8.76 -1.19
N GLN A 202 8.47 9.25 -0.22
CA GLN A 202 9.53 8.48 0.45
C GLN A 202 9.09 7.10 0.98
N PRO A 203 7.93 6.91 1.67
CA PRO A 203 7.61 5.62 2.28
C PRO A 203 7.31 4.52 1.23
N SER A 204 6.86 4.90 0.04
CA SER A 204 6.62 3.95 -1.05
C SER A 204 7.89 3.48 -1.75
N VAL A 205 9.03 4.18 -1.61
CA VAL A 205 10.27 3.89 -2.35
C VAL A 205 10.70 2.43 -2.20
N ILE A 206 10.70 1.89 -0.97
CA ILE A 206 11.10 0.49 -0.73
C ILE A 206 10.15 -0.50 -1.40
N ARG A 207 8.85 -0.19 -1.46
CA ARG A 207 7.85 -1.02 -2.13
C ARG A 207 8.08 -1.04 -3.64
N GLU A 208 8.32 0.13 -4.22
CA GLU A 208 8.56 0.26 -5.66
C GLU A 208 9.89 -0.39 -6.06
N LEU A 209 10.96 -0.21 -5.29
CA LEU A 209 12.25 -0.87 -5.54
C LEU A 209 12.19 -2.40 -5.47
N LYS A 210 11.30 -2.97 -4.64
CA LYS A 210 11.04 -4.43 -4.61
C LYS A 210 10.33 -4.94 -5.86
N TYR A 211 9.53 -4.09 -6.49
CA TYR A 211 8.72 -4.44 -7.66
C TYR A 211 9.52 -4.29 -8.97
N LEU A 212 10.42 -3.31 -9.02
CA LEU A 212 11.26 -3.05 -10.18
C LEU A 212 12.30 -4.15 -10.43
N PRO A 213 12.61 -4.48 -11.70
CA PRO A 213 13.60 -5.49 -12.03
C PRO A 213 15.02 -5.01 -11.68
N ALA A 214 15.68 -5.74 -10.79
CA ALA A 214 17.01 -5.42 -10.26
C ALA A 214 18.10 -5.26 -11.34
N ASP A 215 17.97 -5.98 -12.46
CA ASP A 215 18.97 -5.98 -13.55
C ASP A 215 19.02 -4.66 -14.32
N ARG A 216 17.96 -3.84 -14.27
CA ARG A 216 17.86 -2.58 -15.01
C ARG A 216 18.22 -1.36 -14.16
N LEU A 217 18.37 -1.55 -12.85
CA LEU A 217 18.66 -0.48 -11.90
C LEU A 217 20.16 -0.26 -11.78
N ASN A 218 20.61 0.98 -12.01
CA ASN A 218 21.96 1.37 -11.62
C ASN A 218 21.98 1.67 -10.11
N TRP A 219 22.21 0.63 -9.31
CA TRP A 219 22.17 0.71 -7.85
C TRP A 219 23.05 1.82 -7.25
N ALA A 220 24.22 2.12 -7.85
CA ALA A 220 25.08 3.20 -7.37
C ALA A 220 24.43 4.59 -7.52
N GLN A 221 23.73 4.82 -8.64
CA GLN A 221 23.00 6.07 -8.88
C GLN A 221 21.73 6.13 -8.02
N VAL A 222 21.02 5.01 -7.85
CA VAL A 222 19.86 4.93 -6.96
C VAL A 222 20.25 5.27 -5.52
N GLU A 223 21.32 4.67 -5.01
CA GLU A 223 21.84 4.95 -3.67
C GLU A 223 22.19 6.44 -3.52
N GLN A 224 22.89 7.03 -4.50
CA GLN A 224 23.25 8.45 -4.47
C GLN A 224 22.04 9.38 -4.53
N THR A 225 21.05 9.08 -5.37
CA THR A 225 19.80 9.86 -5.47
C THR A 225 19.00 9.77 -4.18
N CYS A 226 18.87 8.58 -3.60
CA CYS A 226 18.21 8.39 -2.30
C CYS A 226 18.95 9.13 -1.17
N GLU A 227 20.29 9.12 -1.17
CA GLU A 227 21.11 9.87 -0.19
C GLU A 227 20.89 11.38 -0.30
N ASN A 228 20.83 11.93 -1.51
CA ASN A 228 20.60 13.35 -1.75
C ASN A 228 19.22 13.80 -1.27
N ASN A 229 18.20 12.96 -1.48
CA ASN A 229 16.81 13.22 -1.10
C ASN A 229 16.46 12.78 0.34
N GLN A 230 17.45 12.38 1.14
CA GLN A 230 17.28 11.96 2.55
C GLN A 230 16.41 10.70 2.74
N ALA A 231 16.23 9.90 1.68
CA ALA A 231 15.60 8.58 1.72
C ALA A 231 16.58 7.51 2.22
N TYR A 232 17.09 7.69 3.43
CA TYR A 232 18.14 6.84 4.04
C TYR A 232 17.69 5.40 4.23
N ASP A 233 16.41 5.21 4.50
CA ASP A 233 15.74 3.92 4.67
C ASP A 233 15.85 3.05 3.42
N ALA A 234 15.67 3.65 2.24
CA ALA A 234 15.81 2.98 0.95
C ALA A 234 17.27 2.56 0.66
N VAL A 235 18.25 3.39 1.04
CA VAL A 235 19.69 3.09 0.88
C VAL A 235 20.12 1.91 1.74
N ILE A 236 19.68 1.87 3.00
CA ILE A 236 19.98 0.76 3.92
C ILE A 236 19.37 -0.53 3.38
N TRP A 237 18.14 -0.45 2.87
CA TRP A 237 17.45 -1.58 2.28
C TRP A 237 18.15 -2.09 1.02
N SER A 238 18.56 -1.20 0.10
CA SER A 238 19.24 -1.59 -1.15
C SER A 238 20.57 -2.26 -0.90
N LEU A 239 21.37 -1.76 0.04
CA LEU A 239 22.66 -2.34 0.42
C LEU A 239 22.51 -3.72 1.07
N ASN A 240 21.49 -3.93 1.91
CA ASN A 240 21.20 -5.27 2.44
C ASN A 240 20.74 -6.24 1.34
N HIS A 241 19.96 -5.77 0.37
CA HIS A 241 19.54 -6.58 -0.78
C HIS A 241 20.71 -7.04 -1.66
N ARG A 242 21.80 -6.27 -1.68
CA ARG A 242 23.06 -6.60 -2.37
C ARG A 242 24.00 -7.50 -1.57
N ASP A 243 23.53 -8.09 -0.47
CA ASP A 243 24.32 -8.90 0.45
C ASP A 243 25.51 -8.16 1.12
N GLU A 244 25.42 -6.83 1.27
CA GLU A 244 26.41 -6.00 1.98
C GLU A 244 25.87 -5.43 3.31
N PRO A 245 25.50 -6.26 4.31
CA PRO A 245 24.88 -5.78 5.55
C PRO A 245 25.82 -4.90 6.39
N SER A 246 27.13 -5.14 6.34
CA SER A 246 28.09 -4.32 7.07
C SER A 246 28.18 -2.89 6.53
N ALA A 247 28.08 -2.72 5.21
CA ALA A 247 28.08 -1.40 4.58
C ALA A 247 26.76 -0.67 4.87
N ALA A 248 25.63 -1.37 4.78
CA ALA A 248 24.31 -0.86 5.14
C ALA A 248 24.29 -0.29 6.57
N LEU A 249 24.80 -1.06 7.55
CA LEU A 249 24.83 -0.61 8.94
C LEU A 249 25.84 0.52 9.20
N SER A 250 26.98 0.54 8.50
CA SER A 250 27.92 1.65 8.59
C SER A 250 27.33 2.95 8.03
N LYS A 251 26.56 2.89 6.95
CA LYS A 251 25.78 4.03 6.45
C LYS A 251 24.67 4.44 7.42
N ALA A 252 23.97 3.49 8.03
CA ALA A 252 22.97 3.79 9.06
C ALA A 252 23.57 4.53 10.27
N GLU A 253 24.76 4.11 10.73
CA GLU A 253 25.51 4.79 11.79
C GLU A 253 25.87 6.23 11.39
N GLU A 254 26.39 6.43 10.17
CA GLU A 254 26.72 7.76 9.65
C GLU A 254 25.48 8.68 9.60
N TYR A 255 24.34 8.18 9.11
CA TYR A 255 23.10 8.95 9.03
C TYR A 255 22.54 9.29 10.42
N LEU A 256 22.49 8.33 11.35
CA LEU A 256 22.06 8.56 12.72
C LEU A 256 22.96 9.61 13.40
N GLN A 257 24.27 9.54 13.20
CA GLN A 257 25.21 10.50 13.75
C GLN A 257 25.03 11.90 13.13
N ARG A 258 24.86 11.99 11.81
CA ARG A 258 24.61 13.25 11.09
C ARG A 258 23.32 13.92 11.53
N ILE A 259 22.22 13.18 11.63
CA ILE A 259 20.92 13.69 12.09
C ILE A 259 21.04 14.15 13.54
N THR A 260 21.64 13.32 14.41
CA THR A 260 21.79 13.64 15.83
C THR A 260 22.65 14.89 16.05
N ASN A 261 23.78 15.04 15.35
CA ASN A 261 24.66 16.20 15.47
C ASN A 261 24.03 17.47 14.90
N THR A 262 23.23 17.36 13.84
CA THR A 262 22.51 18.51 13.27
C THR A 262 21.44 18.98 14.24
N PHE A 263 20.69 18.04 14.81
CA PHE A 263 19.61 18.36 15.74
C PHE A 263 20.11 18.82 17.11
N SER A 264 21.16 18.20 17.66
CA SER A 264 21.85 18.66 18.87
C SER A 264 22.32 20.11 18.74
N ARG A 265 22.88 20.49 17.58
CA ARG A 265 23.24 21.88 17.30
C ARG A 265 22.01 22.81 17.21
N GLN A 266 20.90 22.36 16.64
CA GLN A 266 19.66 23.14 16.59
C GLN A 266 19.07 23.39 17.98
N ILE A 267 19.10 22.39 18.87
CA ILE A 267 18.68 22.55 20.27
C ILE A 267 19.61 23.52 20.98
N SER A 268 20.94 23.36 20.88
CA SER A 268 21.90 24.28 21.51
C SER A 268 21.82 25.71 20.97
N ALA A 269 21.42 25.87 19.71
CA ALA A 269 21.24 27.17 19.06
C ALA A 269 19.84 27.76 19.24
N PHE A 270 18.92 27.08 19.93
CA PHE A 270 17.53 27.50 20.14
C PHE A 270 16.75 27.73 18.82
N GLN A 271 17.08 26.96 17.78
CA GLN A 271 16.44 27.00 16.45
C GLN A 271 15.59 25.75 16.18
N ALA A 272 15.45 24.89 17.18
CA ALA A 272 14.71 23.64 17.03
C ALA A 272 13.20 23.91 17.08
N ASP A 273 12.52 23.47 16.03
CA ASP A 273 11.08 23.52 15.89
C ASP A 273 10.47 22.12 16.13
N ALA A 274 9.27 22.07 16.71
CA ALA A 274 8.60 20.81 17.05
C ALA A 274 8.37 19.93 15.81
N ASP A 275 8.01 20.50 14.67
CA ASP A 275 7.80 19.74 13.43
C ASP A 275 9.12 19.24 12.84
N SER A 276 10.18 20.03 12.95
CA SER A 276 11.53 19.62 12.53
C SER A 276 12.06 18.45 13.37
N LEU A 277 11.81 18.48 14.69
CA LEU A 277 12.12 17.39 15.61
C LEU A 277 11.33 16.13 15.25
N GLY A 278 10.02 16.28 14.99
CA GLY A 278 9.16 15.17 14.59
C GLY A 278 9.67 14.47 13.32
N ARG A 279 10.00 15.24 12.27
CA ARG A 279 10.55 14.69 11.01
C ARG A 279 11.90 14.00 11.23
N ALA A 280 12.80 14.61 12.00
CA ALA A 280 14.11 14.04 12.30
C ALA A 280 13.97 12.71 13.07
N LEU A 281 13.11 12.67 14.10
CA LEU A 281 12.85 11.46 14.88
C LEU A 281 12.21 10.36 14.04
N SER A 282 11.22 10.67 13.20
CA SER A 282 10.61 9.69 12.29
C SER A 282 11.63 9.12 11.30
N THR A 283 12.54 9.96 10.79
CA THR A 283 13.63 9.50 9.91
C THR A 283 14.61 8.59 10.66
N MET A 284 14.94 8.93 11.91
CA MET A 284 15.78 8.08 12.77
C MET A 284 15.10 6.75 13.12
N ASP A 285 13.78 6.75 13.34
CA ASP A 285 12.99 5.54 13.59
C ASP A 285 12.98 4.63 12.36
N ASN A 286 12.76 5.19 11.16
CA ASN A 286 12.82 4.43 9.90
C ASN A 286 14.21 3.83 9.65
N ILE A 287 15.28 4.58 9.93
CA ILE A 287 16.65 4.07 9.85
C ILE A 287 16.86 2.95 10.88
N GLY A 288 16.44 3.16 12.13
CA GLY A 288 16.60 2.20 13.22
C GLY A 288 15.84 0.90 12.97
N THR A 289 14.58 0.98 12.57
CA THR A 289 13.72 -0.17 12.24
C THR A 289 14.29 -0.97 11.06
N ASN A 290 14.77 -0.32 10.00
CA ASN A 290 15.44 -1.02 8.89
C ASN A 290 16.77 -1.64 9.31
N ALA A 291 17.59 -0.95 10.11
CA ALA A 291 18.83 -1.51 10.63
C ALA A 291 18.57 -2.75 11.51
N VAL A 292 17.53 -2.72 12.34
CA VAL A 292 17.06 -3.87 13.12
C VAL A 292 16.57 -4.99 12.20
N ALA A 293 15.80 -4.68 11.15
CA ALA A 293 15.33 -5.68 10.19
C ALA A 293 16.50 -6.41 9.49
N VAL A 294 17.55 -5.67 9.09
CA VAL A 294 18.80 -6.25 8.55
C VAL A 294 19.42 -7.22 9.56
N CYS A 295 19.53 -6.81 10.83
CA CYS A 295 20.09 -7.65 11.89
C CYS A 295 19.24 -8.91 12.14
N VAL A 296 17.91 -8.80 12.13
CA VAL A 296 16.97 -9.92 12.33
C VAL A 296 17.06 -10.93 11.19
N GLU A 297 16.98 -10.47 9.94
CA GLU A 297 17.04 -11.32 8.75
C GLU A 297 18.33 -12.14 8.70
N ARG A 298 19.48 -11.49 8.96
CA ARG A 298 20.79 -12.15 8.95
C ARG A 298 21.04 -13.04 10.16
N SER A 299 20.41 -12.75 11.30
CA SER A 299 20.49 -13.61 12.50
C SER A 299 19.63 -14.87 12.39
N GLN A 300 18.57 -14.85 11.58
CA GLN A 300 17.71 -16.00 11.29
C GLN A 300 18.23 -16.85 10.10
N GLY A 301 19.16 -16.32 9.29
CA GLY A 301 19.77 -17.01 8.15
C GLY A 301 20.80 -18.11 8.51
N ASN A 302 21.08 -19.02 7.57
CA ASN A 302 21.92 -20.20 7.82
C ASN A 302 23.45 -19.91 7.88
N SER A 303 24.02 -20.16 9.06
CA SER A 303 25.39 -20.62 9.37
C SER A 303 26.63 -19.75 9.08
N THR A 304 26.69 -18.87 8.08
CA THR A 304 27.95 -18.14 7.77
C THR A 304 28.08 -16.79 8.49
N TYR A 305 26.95 -16.14 8.77
CA TYR A 305 26.90 -14.81 9.39
C TYR A 305 26.68 -14.84 10.91
N GLN A 306 26.59 -16.02 11.54
CA GLN A 306 26.36 -16.13 12.98
C GLN A 306 27.48 -15.48 13.81
N SER A 307 28.73 -15.51 13.34
CA SER A 307 29.85 -14.83 14.00
C SER A 307 29.84 -13.31 13.81
N GLN A 308 29.21 -12.81 12.74
CA GLN A 308 29.09 -11.39 12.44
C GLN A 308 27.80 -10.78 13.02
N ALA A 309 26.79 -11.60 13.32
CA ALA A 309 25.52 -11.13 13.87
C ALA A 309 25.73 -10.32 15.16
N GLU A 310 26.58 -10.78 16.09
CA GLU A 310 26.92 -10.02 17.31
C GLU A 310 27.54 -8.66 16.99
N ASP A 311 28.40 -8.57 15.97
CA ASP A 311 29.03 -7.31 15.54
C ASP A 311 28.03 -6.37 14.85
N LEU A 312 27.08 -6.90 14.08
CA LEU A 312 26.01 -6.12 13.46
C LEU A 312 25.07 -5.53 14.53
N TRP A 313 24.62 -6.34 15.49
CA TRP A 313 23.81 -5.88 16.63
C TRP A 313 24.58 -4.86 17.49
N PHE A 314 25.87 -5.09 17.72
CA PHE A 314 26.72 -4.16 18.45
C PHE A 314 26.78 -2.79 17.76
N LYS A 315 27.00 -2.74 16.43
CA LYS A 315 27.05 -1.48 15.68
C LYS A 315 25.77 -0.65 15.82
N VAL A 316 24.60 -1.27 15.65
CA VAL A 316 23.31 -0.57 15.75
C VAL A 316 23.06 -0.05 17.17
N LEU A 317 23.30 -0.88 18.19
CA LEU A 317 23.12 -0.47 19.58
C LEU A 317 24.12 0.62 19.97
N HIS A 318 25.38 0.50 19.53
CA HIS A 318 26.41 1.50 19.77
C HIS A 318 26.04 2.85 19.14
N SER A 319 25.57 2.88 17.89
CA SER A 319 25.18 4.12 17.22
C SER A 319 23.98 4.79 17.89
N GLN A 320 22.96 4.02 18.29
CA GLN A 320 21.80 4.55 19.01
C GLN A 320 22.17 5.09 20.40
N ILE A 321 23.04 4.39 21.14
CA ILE A 321 23.54 4.84 22.45
C ILE A 321 24.42 6.08 22.29
N HIS A 322 25.23 6.16 21.24
CA HIS A 322 25.99 7.37 20.93
C HIS A 322 25.05 8.55 20.64
N SER A 323 23.99 8.35 19.87
CA SER A 323 22.98 9.39 19.63
C SER A 323 22.30 9.86 20.91
N LEU A 324 21.92 8.93 21.80
CA LEU A 324 21.41 9.25 23.14
C LEU A 324 22.40 10.07 23.95
N HIS A 325 23.67 9.70 23.92
CA HIS A 325 24.70 10.35 24.70
C HIS A 325 24.95 11.79 24.23
N VAL A 326 25.08 12.01 22.93
CA VAL A 326 25.20 13.36 22.34
C VAL A 326 24.01 14.23 22.74
N MET A 327 22.78 13.68 22.68
CA MET A 327 21.57 14.41 23.08
C MET A 327 21.55 14.73 24.58
N SER A 328 22.03 13.81 25.43
CA SER A 328 22.09 14.00 26.88
C SER A 328 23.12 15.07 27.28
N LEU A 329 24.26 15.14 26.59
CA LEU A 329 25.31 16.14 26.80
C LEU A 329 25.00 17.51 26.19
N THR A 330 23.96 17.63 25.36
CA THR A 330 23.59 18.88 24.71
C THR A 330 23.16 19.90 25.78
N SER A 331 23.99 20.93 25.99
CA SER A 331 23.77 21.96 27.00
C SER A 331 23.05 23.18 26.42
N THR A 332 22.04 23.69 27.14
CA THR A 332 21.21 24.87 26.80
C THR A 332 21.68 26.15 27.52
N ALA A 333 23.00 26.32 27.68
CA ALA A 333 23.54 27.16 28.76
C ALA A 333 23.53 28.69 28.57
N GLN A 334 23.06 29.28 27.45
CA GLN A 334 23.46 30.68 27.13
C GLN A 334 22.39 31.70 26.70
N THR A 335 21.08 31.48 26.87
CA THR A 335 20.05 32.47 26.43
C THR A 335 18.86 32.63 27.40
N ALA A 336 17.86 33.43 27.00
CA ALA A 336 16.69 33.85 27.76
C ALA A 336 15.87 32.66 28.34
N PRO A 337 15.17 32.85 29.47
CA PRO A 337 14.49 31.76 30.18
C PRO A 337 13.36 31.09 29.37
N GLU A 338 12.68 31.81 28.47
CA GLU A 338 11.59 31.26 27.66
C GLU A 338 12.10 30.29 26.57
N ASP A 339 13.17 30.67 25.85
CA ASP A 339 13.80 29.81 24.83
C ASP A 339 14.44 28.55 25.44
N ARG A 340 14.85 28.65 26.71
CA ARG A 340 15.46 27.55 27.45
C ARG A 340 14.45 26.47 27.84
N GLU A 341 13.24 26.85 28.22
CA GLU A 341 12.19 25.89 28.59
C GLU A 341 11.75 25.06 27.37
N GLU A 342 11.55 25.70 26.22
CA GLU A 342 11.21 25.01 24.97
C GLU A 342 12.33 24.06 24.50
N ALA A 343 13.59 24.50 24.55
CA ALA A 343 14.74 23.65 24.21
C ALA A 343 14.89 22.45 25.17
N GLU A 344 14.61 22.63 26.47
CA GLU A 344 14.62 21.53 27.44
C GLU A 344 13.47 20.53 27.21
N ILE A 345 12.27 21.00 26.84
CA ILE A 345 11.14 20.14 26.45
C ILE A 345 11.47 19.32 25.21
N GLN A 346 12.00 19.95 24.16
CA GLN A 346 12.36 19.27 22.91
C GLN A 346 13.49 18.26 23.12
N ARG A 347 14.50 18.60 23.94
CA ARG A 347 15.55 17.67 24.36
C ARG A 347 14.96 16.48 25.12
N GLY A 348 13.99 16.72 26.00
CA GLY A 348 13.27 15.67 26.73
C GLY A 348 12.56 14.69 25.78
N ARG A 349 11.77 15.21 24.83
CA ARG A 349 11.09 14.40 23.80
C ARG A 349 12.07 13.60 22.95
N ALA A 350 13.18 14.21 22.54
CA ALA A 350 14.22 13.51 21.78
C ALA A 350 14.84 12.36 22.58
N LEU A 351 15.15 12.58 23.86
CA LEU A 351 15.67 11.52 24.73
C LEU A 351 14.68 10.39 24.95
N GLU A 352 13.38 10.69 25.13
CA GLU A 352 12.34 9.67 25.24
C GLU A 352 12.22 8.83 23.97
N ALA A 353 12.18 9.47 22.80
CA ALA A 353 12.13 8.76 21.51
C ALA A 353 13.37 7.89 21.28
N LEU A 354 14.57 8.42 21.53
CA LEU A 354 15.82 7.67 21.39
C LEU A 354 15.90 6.49 22.39
N ARG A 355 15.37 6.64 23.62
CA ARG A 355 15.28 5.53 24.60
C ARG A 355 14.33 4.46 24.09
N ALA A 356 13.19 4.85 23.50
CA ALA A 356 12.25 3.92 22.87
C ALA A 356 12.91 3.14 21.70
N PHE A 357 13.74 3.80 20.87
CA PHE A 357 14.46 3.12 19.79
C PHE A 357 15.42 2.03 20.30
N VAL A 358 16.18 2.33 21.37
CA VAL A 358 17.06 1.34 22.00
C VAL A 358 16.26 0.19 22.60
N GLN A 359 15.14 0.48 23.26
CA GLN A 359 14.23 -0.55 23.79
C GLN A 359 13.67 -1.44 22.69
N ASN A 360 13.18 -0.88 21.58
CA ASN A 360 12.67 -1.64 20.43
C ASN A 360 13.74 -2.53 19.80
N THR A 361 14.98 -2.03 19.71
CA THR A 361 16.13 -2.78 19.21
C THR A 361 16.45 -3.97 20.11
N PHE A 362 16.48 -3.78 21.44
CA PHE A 362 16.68 -4.86 22.39
C PHE A 362 15.53 -5.88 22.41
N ASN A 363 14.27 -5.42 22.32
CA ASN A 363 13.10 -6.30 22.23
C ASN A 363 13.21 -7.21 20.99
N SER A 364 13.63 -6.63 19.86
CA SER A 364 13.87 -7.37 18.61
C SER A 364 15.03 -8.37 18.75
N LEU A 365 16.13 -7.96 19.40
CA LEU A 365 17.25 -8.84 19.71
C LEU A 365 16.82 -10.02 20.59
N LEU A 366 15.98 -9.79 21.60
CA LEU A 366 15.49 -10.82 22.51
C LEU A 366 14.53 -11.81 21.81
N SER A 367 13.70 -11.32 20.89
CA SER A 367 12.87 -12.19 20.03
C SER A 367 13.71 -13.18 19.23
N VAL A 368 14.85 -12.72 18.68
CA VAL A 368 15.77 -13.55 17.90
C VAL A 368 16.61 -14.51 18.77
N ASN A 369 16.82 -14.18 20.05
CA ASN A 369 17.74 -14.88 20.96
C ASN A 369 17.29 -16.30 21.38
N SER A 370 16.10 -16.75 20.97
CA SER A 370 15.70 -18.16 21.09
C SER A 370 16.66 -19.12 20.35
N SER A 371 17.45 -18.61 19.38
CA SER A 371 18.31 -19.37 18.48
C SER A 371 19.77 -19.60 18.95
N LYS A 372 20.19 -19.15 20.15
CA LYS A 372 21.60 -19.22 20.65
C LYS A 372 22.65 -18.45 19.83
N VAL A 373 22.27 -17.62 18.86
CA VAL A 373 23.19 -16.93 17.94
C VAL A 373 23.89 -15.71 18.57
N VAL A 374 23.28 -15.03 19.55
CA VAL A 374 23.81 -13.78 20.13
C VAL A 374 23.88 -13.85 21.66
N SER A 375 25.07 -13.65 22.23
CA SER A 375 25.24 -13.65 23.70
C SER A 375 25.03 -12.24 24.27
N PHE A 376 23.85 -12.00 24.85
CA PHE A 376 23.54 -10.72 25.50
C PHE A 376 24.59 -10.28 26.53
N PRO A 377 25.11 -11.13 27.44
CA PRO A 377 26.14 -10.71 28.39
C PRO A 377 27.45 -10.25 27.73
N ARG A 378 27.85 -10.88 26.61
CA ARG A 378 29.06 -10.50 25.87
C ARG A 378 28.85 -9.17 25.13
N LEU A 379 27.71 -9.02 24.46
CA LEU A 379 27.31 -7.80 23.79
C LEU A 379 27.22 -6.62 24.76
N PHE A 380 26.60 -6.83 25.93
CA PHE A 380 26.49 -5.86 27.01
C PHE A 380 27.87 -5.42 27.52
N LYS A 381 28.76 -6.38 27.79
CA LYS A 381 30.12 -6.06 28.21
C LYS A 381 30.84 -5.22 27.15
N ARG A 382 30.74 -5.59 25.88
CA ARG A 382 31.33 -4.82 24.77
C ARG A 382 30.78 -3.40 24.67
N LEU A 383 29.47 -3.21 24.85
CA LEU A 383 28.83 -1.89 24.80
C LEU A 383 29.32 -0.98 25.93
N ILE A 384 29.47 -1.52 27.13
CA ILE A 384 30.04 -0.78 28.26
C ILE A 384 31.52 -0.48 28.00
N ASP A 385 32.31 -1.46 27.55
CA ASP A 385 33.73 -1.29 27.29
C ASP A 385 33.97 -0.23 26.19
N SER A 386 33.15 -0.17 25.13
CA SER A 386 33.27 0.88 24.09
C SER A 386 32.94 2.29 24.59
N ALA A 387 32.06 2.40 25.58
CA ALA A 387 31.70 3.69 26.19
C ALA A 387 32.78 4.23 27.15
N THR A 388 33.84 3.46 27.43
CA THR A 388 34.89 3.82 28.42
C THR A 388 36.00 4.72 27.88
N SER A 389 35.89 5.21 26.64
CA SER A 389 36.90 6.08 26.01
C SER A 389 37.11 7.42 26.74
N ASP A 390 36.12 7.92 27.50
CA ASP A 390 36.19 9.20 28.22
C ASP A 390 35.59 9.10 29.65
N PRO A 391 36.35 9.36 30.73
CA PRO A 391 35.93 9.04 32.11
C PRO A 391 34.77 9.90 32.64
N VAL A 392 34.56 11.12 32.13
CA VAL A 392 33.41 11.97 32.50
C VAL A 392 32.14 11.51 31.80
N SER A 393 32.27 11.03 30.56
CA SER A 393 31.16 10.48 29.77
C SER A 393 30.66 9.13 30.30
N GLN A 394 31.55 8.36 30.95
CA GLN A 394 31.28 7.01 31.45
C GLN A 394 30.10 6.95 32.42
N GLY A 395 30.02 7.90 33.36
CA GLY A 395 28.94 7.94 34.36
C GLY A 395 27.57 8.23 33.76
N ALA A 396 27.52 9.11 32.76
CA ALA A 396 26.28 9.48 32.07
C ALA A 396 25.77 8.33 31.18
N VAL A 397 26.65 7.71 30.39
CA VAL A 397 26.29 6.57 29.52
C VAL A 397 25.80 5.38 30.36
N TYR A 398 26.48 5.08 31.46
CA TYR A 398 26.05 4.00 32.36
C TYR A 398 24.69 4.28 33.01
N ASN A 399 24.40 5.52 33.40
CA ASN A 399 23.11 5.87 33.98
C ASN A 399 21.97 5.78 32.96
N GLU A 400 22.19 6.23 31.73
CA GLU A 400 21.21 6.06 30.64
C GLU A 400 20.97 4.59 30.34
N PHE A 401 22.06 3.80 30.23
CA PHE A 401 21.96 2.36 30.02
C PHE A 401 21.20 1.67 31.16
N ARG A 402 21.52 1.99 32.41
CA ARG A 402 20.84 1.46 33.60
C ARG A 402 19.35 1.81 33.55
N THR A 403 19.00 3.02 33.15
CA THR A 403 17.60 3.47 33.05
C THR A 403 16.84 2.67 32.00
N ILE A 404 17.43 2.48 30.81
CA ILE A 404 16.84 1.70 29.72
C ILE A 404 16.67 0.23 30.11
N LEU A 405 17.71 -0.38 30.68
CA LEU A 405 17.69 -1.79 31.06
C LEU A 405 16.72 -2.04 32.21
N SER A 406 16.70 -1.18 33.23
CA SER A 406 15.72 -1.28 34.32
C SER A 406 14.30 -1.13 33.78
N GLY A 407 14.03 -0.14 32.94
CA GLY A 407 12.70 0.03 32.33
C GLY A 407 12.26 -1.18 31.51
N MET A 408 13.17 -1.80 30.76
CA MET A 408 12.89 -3.01 30.00
C MET A 408 12.64 -4.23 30.88
N LEU A 409 13.47 -4.45 31.91
CA LEU A 409 13.28 -5.56 32.86
C LEU A 409 11.97 -5.42 33.65
N ASP A 410 11.60 -4.18 34.01
CA ASP A 410 10.33 -3.89 34.68
C ASP A 410 9.14 -4.16 33.74
N SER A 411 9.23 -3.78 32.45
CA SER A 411 8.22 -4.12 31.44
C SER A 411 8.09 -5.62 31.23
N TYR A 412 9.20 -6.35 31.16
CA TYR A 412 9.16 -7.82 31.03
C TYR A 412 8.59 -8.49 32.27
N ARG A 413 8.86 -7.93 33.45
CA ARG A 413 8.26 -8.41 34.69
C ARG A 413 6.76 -8.17 34.69
N SER A 414 6.29 -6.99 34.29
CA SER A 414 4.85 -6.71 34.20
C SER A 414 4.16 -7.59 33.17
N ASP A 415 4.79 -7.86 32.02
CA ASP A 415 4.25 -8.77 31.00
C ASP A 415 4.17 -10.21 31.51
N GLY A 416 5.17 -10.65 32.29
CA GLY A 416 5.17 -11.95 32.95
C GLY A 416 4.06 -12.07 34.01
N ASP A 417 3.87 -11.02 34.82
CA ASP A 417 2.80 -10.94 35.82
C ASP A 417 1.43 -10.93 35.14
N LEU A 418 1.26 -10.18 34.04
CA LEU A 418 0.04 -10.15 33.24
C LEU A 418 -0.26 -11.53 32.66
N LEU A 419 0.74 -12.20 32.07
CA LEU A 419 0.57 -13.55 31.54
C LEU A 419 0.18 -14.55 32.63
N ALA A 420 0.76 -14.44 33.83
CA ALA A 420 0.39 -15.27 34.96
C ALA A 420 -1.06 -15.02 35.40
N ILE A 421 -1.48 -13.76 35.48
CA ILE A 421 -2.87 -13.38 35.81
C ILE A 421 -3.84 -13.89 34.73
N THR A 422 -3.55 -13.67 33.46
CA THR A 422 -4.38 -14.15 32.35
C THR A 422 -4.49 -15.67 32.37
N LYS A 423 -3.38 -16.37 32.60
CA LYS A 423 -3.39 -17.83 32.76
C LYS A 423 -4.30 -18.24 33.91
N HIS A 424 -4.16 -17.63 35.09
CA HIS A 424 -5.02 -17.94 36.24
C HIS A 424 -6.50 -17.68 35.96
N MET A 425 -6.83 -16.59 35.27
CA MET A 425 -8.20 -16.27 34.90
C MET A 425 -8.79 -17.31 33.96
N VAL A 426 -8.03 -17.71 32.92
CA VAL A 426 -8.41 -18.78 31.99
C VAL A 426 -8.54 -20.12 32.72
N ASP A 427 -7.59 -20.46 33.60
CA ASP A 427 -7.62 -21.72 34.36
C ASP A 427 -8.87 -21.78 35.27
N CYS A 428 -9.26 -20.67 35.90
CA CYS A 428 -10.49 -20.56 36.69
C CYS A 428 -11.76 -20.70 35.84
N ASP A 429 -11.85 -19.99 34.72
CA ASP A 429 -13.01 -20.05 33.82
C ASP A 429 -13.18 -21.48 33.24
N VAL A 430 -12.07 -22.10 32.85
CA VAL A 430 -12.05 -23.50 32.40
C VAL A 430 -12.47 -24.43 33.53
N TYR A 431 -11.99 -24.21 34.75
CA TYR A 431 -12.39 -25.01 35.91
C TYR A 431 -13.89 -24.88 36.20
N ASP A 432 -14.45 -23.67 36.20
CA ASP A 432 -15.88 -23.44 36.47
C ASP A 432 -16.78 -24.03 35.38
N ALA A 433 -16.37 -23.91 34.11
CA ALA A 433 -17.03 -24.58 32.99
C ALA A 433 -17.00 -26.10 33.14
N VAL A 434 -15.85 -26.69 33.48
CA VAL A 434 -15.74 -28.14 33.69
C VAL A 434 -16.50 -28.58 34.93
N ALA A 435 -16.49 -27.81 36.01
CA ALA A 435 -17.18 -28.10 37.25
C ALA A 435 -18.71 -28.10 37.05
N SER A 436 -19.24 -27.07 36.39
CA SER A 436 -20.66 -27.01 36.03
C SER A 436 -21.08 -28.16 35.12
N LEU A 437 -20.30 -28.46 34.06
CA LEU A 437 -20.53 -29.63 33.21
C LEU A 437 -20.47 -30.95 33.99
N THR A 438 -19.59 -31.06 34.98
CA THR A 438 -19.48 -32.25 35.83
C THR A 438 -20.70 -32.40 36.73
N VAL A 439 -21.20 -31.31 37.33
CA VAL A 439 -22.44 -31.32 38.13
C VAL A 439 -23.64 -31.72 37.27
N GLU A 440 -23.79 -31.14 36.08
CA GLU A 440 -24.88 -31.50 35.16
C GLU A 440 -24.77 -32.94 34.65
N ARG A 441 -23.54 -33.42 34.42
CA ARG A 441 -23.28 -34.83 34.09
C ARG A 441 -23.72 -35.80 35.20
N VAL A 442 -23.66 -35.38 36.47
CA VAL A 442 -24.14 -36.21 37.60
C VAL A 442 -25.67 -36.16 37.73
N ARG A 443 -26.32 -35.07 37.31
CA ARG A 443 -27.78 -34.90 37.37
C ARG A 443 -28.54 -35.65 36.27
N GLY A 444 -27.88 -35.96 35.15
CA GLY A 444 -28.49 -36.62 34.00
C GLY A 444 -27.87 -37.96 33.61
N TRP A 445 -28.61 -38.77 32.86
CA TRP A 445 -28.05 -39.90 32.14
C TRP A 445 -27.69 -39.44 30.73
N ALA A 446 -26.41 -39.52 30.37
CA ALA A 446 -26.00 -39.22 29.01
C ALA A 446 -26.51 -40.33 28.05
N PRO A 447 -27.02 -39.99 26.86
CA PRO A 447 -27.28 -40.97 25.81
C PRO A 447 -26.01 -41.75 25.52
N SER A 448 -26.06 -43.08 25.56
CA SER A 448 -24.96 -43.89 25.00
C SER A 448 -24.81 -43.66 23.50
N ARG A 449 -25.90 -43.30 22.82
CA ARG A 449 -25.95 -42.87 21.42
C ARG A 449 -27.05 -41.80 21.28
N GLY A 450 -26.81 -40.72 20.53
CA GLY A 450 -27.77 -39.63 20.28
C GLY A 450 -28.94 -40.02 19.35
N ILE A 451 -29.36 -41.28 19.37
CA ILE A 451 -30.41 -41.86 18.53
C ILE A 451 -31.49 -42.50 19.40
N CYS A 452 -32.73 -42.44 18.95
CA CYS A 452 -33.84 -43.13 19.60
C CYS A 452 -33.72 -44.65 19.41
N LEU A 453 -33.86 -45.43 20.49
CA LEU A 453 -33.79 -46.90 20.39
C LEU A 453 -34.97 -47.53 19.66
N GLY A 454 -36.12 -46.85 19.59
CA GLY A 454 -37.32 -47.31 18.88
C GLY A 454 -37.23 -47.12 17.36
N CYS A 455 -37.09 -45.87 16.91
CA CYS A 455 -37.05 -45.55 15.47
C CYS A 455 -35.63 -45.50 14.86
N ARG A 456 -34.57 -45.49 15.68
CA ARG A 456 -33.16 -45.34 15.28
C ARG A 456 -32.77 -44.02 14.61
N GLU A 457 -33.64 -43.03 14.61
CA GLU A 457 -33.34 -41.67 14.14
C GLU A 457 -32.71 -40.80 15.23
N LYS A 458 -32.07 -39.69 14.84
CA LYS A 458 -31.45 -38.73 15.78
C LYS A 458 -32.52 -38.13 16.71
N LEU A 459 -32.16 -37.96 17.98
CA LEU A 459 -33.07 -37.42 19.01
C LEU A 459 -33.39 -35.93 18.83
N HIS A 460 -32.48 -35.20 18.18
CA HIS A 460 -32.63 -33.82 17.80
C HIS A 460 -32.11 -33.67 16.36
N ASP A 461 -32.95 -33.16 15.46
CA ASP A 461 -32.54 -32.87 14.09
C ASP A 461 -32.18 -31.39 14.00
N ASP A 462 -30.88 -31.08 13.98
CA ASP A 462 -30.34 -29.71 14.05
C ASP A 462 -30.58 -28.87 12.78
N ARG A 463 -31.55 -29.27 11.94
CA ARG A 463 -31.82 -28.68 10.62
C ARG A 463 -33.10 -27.85 10.58
N GLN A 464 -33.27 -26.93 11.53
CA GLN A 464 -34.26 -25.84 11.39
C GLN A 464 -33.67 -24.48 11.75
N VAL A 465 -32.66 -24.04 11.01
CA VAL A 465 -32.46 -22.61 10.75
C VAL A 465 -32.89 -22.38 9.30
N GLY A 466 -34.18 -22.12 9.09
CA GLY A 466 -34.69 -21.78 7.77
C GLY A 466 -36.11 -22.24 7.49
N VAL A 467 -37.07 -21.36 7.84
CA VAL A 467 -38.34 -21.13 7.13
C VAL A 467 -39.54 -22.08 7.43
N THR A 468 -40.49 -21.47 8.16
CA THR A 468 -41.96 -21.58 8.14
C THR A 468 -42.69 -22.83 8.67
N ASN A 469 -43.48 -22.55 9.73
CA ASN A 469 -44.82 -23.05 10.01
C ASN A 469 -45.07 -24.56 9.85
N SER A 470 -44.60 -25.31 10.83
CA SER A 470 -45.30 -26.51 11.28
C SER A 470 -45.12 -26.62 12.78
N THR A 471 -46.23 -26.82 13.49
CA THR A 471 -46.34 -27.06 14.94
C THR A 471 -45.06 -27.61 15.56
N SER A 472 -44.36 -26.73 16.27
CA SER A 472 -43.28 -27.05 17.21
C SER A 472 -43.87 -27.85 18.37
N HIS A 473 -44.21 -29.11 18.11
CA HIS A 473 -44.32 -30.11 19.15
C HIS A 473 -42.90 -30.29 19.66
N SER A 474 -42.62 -29.75 20.84
CA SER A 474 -41.45 -30.11 21.62
C SER A 474 -41.36 -31.64 21.61
N LEU A 475 -40.39 -32.18 20.87
CA LEU A 475 -40.12 -33.61 20.83
C LEU A 475 -39.65 -33.97 22.24
N ARG A 476 -40.59 -34.32 23.11
CA ARG A 476 -40.28 -34.77 24.46
C ARG A 476 -39.50 -36.06 24.33
N ILE A 477 -38.33 -36.09 24.95
CA ILE A 477 -37.44 -37.24 24.95
C ILE A 477 -37.61 -37.91 26.32
N VAL A 478 -37.78 -39.23 26.33
CA VAL A 478 -37.89 -40.02 27.56
C VAL A 478 -36.61 -40.82 27.74
N VAL A 479 -35.99 -40.65 28.90
CA VAL A 479 -34.77 -41.37 29.29
C VAL A 479 -35.14 -42.40 30.36
N SER A 480 -34.93 -43.68 30.04
CA SER A 480 -35.11 -44.78 30.98
C SER A 480 -34.00 -44.79 32.03
N ARG A 481 -34.28 -45.35 33.22
CA ARG A 481 -33.30 -45.61 34.29
C ARG A 481 -32.13 -46.52 33.88
N THR A 482 -32.23 -47.19 32.74
CA THR A 482 -31.15 -48.01 32.16
C THR A 482 -30.27 -47.23 31.17
N GLY A 483 -30.52 -45.93 30.97
CA GLY A 483 -29.80 -45.09 29.99
C GLY A 483 -30.28 -45.22 28.54
N ALA A 484 -31.38 -45.95 28.32
CA ALA A 484 -32.05 -46.07 27.03
C ALA A 484 -32.91 -44.83 26.74
N ILE A 485 -32.83 -44.28 25.53
CA ILE A 485 -33.53 -43.04 25.16
C ILE A 485 -34.50 -43.26 24.00
N TYR A 486 -35.70 -42.69 24.13
CA TYR A 486 -36.79 -42.78 23.17
C TYR A 486 -37.40 -41.40 22.89
N HIS A 487 -37.92 -41.18 21.69
CA HIS A 487 -38.95 -40.15 21.51
C HIS A 487 -40.19 -40.55 22.31
N ASP A 488 -40.95 -39.59 22.84
CA ASP A 488 -42.22 -39.84 23.55
C ASP A 488 -43.18 -40.72 22.72
N ARG A 489 -43.20 -40.54 21.40
CA ARG A 489 -44.00 -41.33 20.46
C ARG A 489 -43.47 -42.74 20.19
N CYS A 490 -42.21 -43.01 20.54
CA CYS A 490 -41.52 -44.27 20.28
C CYS A 490 -41.35 -45.10 21.56
N LEU A 491 -42.04 -44.74 22.65
CA LEU A 491 -42.04 -45.50 23.88
C LEU A 491 -42.72 -46.87 23.65
N PRO A 492 -42.13 -47.99 24.11
CA PRO A 492 -42.80 -49.28 24.07
C PRO A 492 -44.09 -49.27 24.92
N PRO A 493 -45.19 -49.92 24.49
CA PRO A 493 -46.46 -49.91 25.22
C PRO A 493 -46.39 -50.51 26.64
N ASP A 494 -45.35 -51.30 26.95
CA ASP A 494 -45.14 -51.94 28.26
C ASP A 494 -44.62 -50.97 29.35
N PHE A 495 -44.27 -49.72 29.00
CA PHE A 495 -43.71 -48.75 29.95
C PHE A 495 -44.75 -48.11 30.89
N TYR A 496 -46.04 -48.12 30.56
CA TYR A 496 -47.08 -47.44 31.35
C TYR A 496 -47.52 -48.20 32.62
N ALA A 497 -46.87 -49.30 32.98
CA ALA A 497 -47.22 -50.11 34.15
C ALA A 497 -46.66 -49.61 35.50
N ILE A 498 -45.94 -48.47 35.54
CA ILE A 498 -45.41 -47.90 36.79
C ILE A 498 -45.60 -46.38 36.78
N PRO A 499 -46.31 -45.77 37.75
CA PRO A 499 -46.61 -44.35 37.73
C PRO A 499 -45.34 -43.50 37.73
N SER A 500 -45.28 -42.60 36.76
CA SER A 500 -44.21 -41.64 36.52
C SER A 500 -43.99 -40.71 37.70
N VAL A 501 -42.79 -40.72 38.27
CA VAL A 501 -42.29 -39.58 39.05
C VAL A 501 -41.99 -38.47 38.04
N ILE A 502 -42.81 -37.43 38.04
CA ILE A 502 -42.54 -36.19 37.31
C ILE A 502 -41.37 -35.51 38.05
N VAL A 503 -40.20 -35.52 37.43
CA VAL A 503 -39.07 -34.68 37.85
C VAL A 503 -39.08 -33.45 36.97
N HIS A 504 -39.17 -32.27 37.58
CA HIS A 504 -39.03 -30.97 36.94
C HIS A 504 -37.62 -30.75 36.42
#